data_AF-A0A928C140-F1
#
_entry.id   AF-A0A928C140-F1
#
_cell.length_a   1.000
_cell.length_b   1.000
_cell.length_c   1.000
_cell.angle_alpha   90.00
_cell.angle_beta   90.00
_cell.angle_gamma   90.00
#
_symmetry.space_group_name_H-M   'P 1'
#
loop_
_entity.id
_entity.type
_entity.pdbx_description
1 polymer ?
#
loop_
_entity_poly.entity_id
_entity_poly.type
_entity_poly.pdbx_seq_one_letter_code
_entity_poly.pdbx_strand_id
1 'polypeptide(L)'
;MKANELRIGNIVNLKDHFVGGKVKVTGIMKDRITAVNSAGTNIDSINIMYVEPIPISEELLIKIGFSKIPRERCVASGWIPAYTLRKGYSYIDVHLWESGTLIRIEDSIRQVSLPKTPYLHQLQNAYYMVANKELEINL
;
A
#
# COMPACT_ATOMS: atom_id res chain seq x y z
N MET A 1 -12.03 0.59 -8.13
CA MET A 1 -11.84 0.72 -6.67
C MET A 1 -13.18 1.09 -6.05
N LYS A 2 -13.50 0.57 -4.87
CA LYS A 2 -14.73 0.93 -4.14
C LYS A 2 -14.41 1.86 -2.97
N ALA A 3 -15.31 2.79 -2.65
CA ALA A 3 -15.09 3.76 -1.56
C ALA A 3 -14.86 3.08 -0.19
N ASN A 4 -15.46 1.91 0.03
CA ASN A 4 -15.31 1.13 1.27
C ASN A 4 -13.98 0.37 1.39
N GLU A 5 -13.13 0.39 0.36
CA GLU A 5 -11.77 -0.18 0.41
C GLU A 5 -10.74 0.87 0.89
N LEU A 6 -11.13 2.15 0.91
CA LEU A 6 -10.27 3.25 1.32
C LEU A 6 -10.37 3.54 2.82
N ARG A 7 -9.28 4.10 3.35
CA ARG A 7 -9.16 4.69 4.67
C ARG A 7 -8.50 6.06 4.57
N ILE A 8 -8.80 6.94 5.53
CA ILE A 8 -8.02 8.17 5.73
C ILE A 8 -6.54 7.81 5.83
N GLY A 9 -5.70 8.55 5.12
CA GLY A 9 -4.26 8.30 5.03
C GLY A 9 -3.83 7.47 3.81
N ASN A 10 -4.75 6.80 3.11
CA ASN A 10 -4.42 6.10 1.86
C ASN A 10 -3.95 7.06 0.77
N ILE A 11 -2.98 6.62 -0.03
CA ILE A 11 -2.49 7.34 -1.21
C ILE A 11 -3.06 6.69 -2.46
N VAL A 12 -3.65 7.52 -3.30
CA VAL A 12 -4.36 7.14 -4.52
C VAL A 12 -3.97 8.07 -5.66
N ASN A 13 -4.26 7.68 -6.89
CA ASN A 13 -4.08 8.53 -8.06
C ASN A 13 -5.41 9.20 -8.43
N LEU A 14 -5.37 10.40 -9.01
CA LEU A 14 -6.53 11.04 -9.63
C LEU A 14 -6.43 10.97 -11.15
N LYS A 15 -7.56 10.72 -11.82
CA LYS A 15 -7.67 10.78 -13.29
C LYS A 15 -7.37 12.19 -13.82
N ASP A 16 -6.83 12.25 -15.04
CA ASP A 16 -6.25 13.42 -15.73
C ASP A 16 -7.05 14.75 -15.70
N HIS A 17 -8.34 14.73 -15.37
CA HIS A 17 -9.16 15.94 -15.26
C HIS A 17 -8.99 16.73 -13.96
N PHE A 18 -8.35 16.15 -12.93
CA PHE A 18 -8.08 16.80 -11.65
C PHE A 18 -6.57 16.85 -11.42
N VAL A 19 -5.85 17.78 -12.08
CA VAL A 19 -4.40 18.03 -11.90
C VAL A 19 -3.67 16.72 -11.60
N GLY A 20 -3.63 15.81 -12.60
CA GLY A 20 -3.28 14.40 -12.43
C GLY A 20 -2.12 14.19 -11.46
N GLY A 21 -2.29 13.27 -10.51
CA GLY A 21 -1.28 13.09 -9.48
C GLY A 21 -1.73 12.27 -8.29
N LYS A 22 -0.74 11.94 -7.45
CA LYS A 22 -0.93 11.21 -6.21
C LYS A 22 -1.48 12.15 -5.14
N VAL A 23 -2.53 11.71 -4.48
CA VAL A 23 -3.16 12.45 -3.39
C VAL A 23 -3.34 11.56 -2.18
N LYS A 24 -3.30 12.15 -0.99
CA LYS A 24 -3.55 11.48 0.28
C LYS A 24 -4.97 11.74 0.72
N VAL A 25 -5.75 10.69 0.95
CA VAL A 25 -7.14 10.78 1.41
C VAL A 25 -7.19 11.38 2.82
N THR A 26 -7.97 12.44 3.00
CA THR A 26 -8.20 13.13 4.29
C THR A 26 -9.62 12.94 4.83
N GLY A 27 -10.55 12.51 3.98
CA GLY A 27 -11.95 12.27 4.36
C GLY A 27 -12.66 11.39 3.34
N ILE A 28 -13.66 10.64 3.79
CA ILE A 28 -14.41 9.68 2.97
C ILE A 28 -15.90 9.91 3.19
N MET A 29 -16.63 10.01 2.09
CA MET A 29 -18.08 10.10 2.01
C MET A 29 -18.59 8.92 1.16
N LYS A 30 -19.92 8.75 1.04
CA LYS A 30 -20.53 7.60 0.36
C LYS A 30 -19.97 7.32 -1.04
N ASP A 31 -19.79 8.36 -1.84
CA ASP A 31 -19.35 8.32 -3.25
C ASP A 31 -18.20 9.30 -3.54
N ARG A 32 -17.65 9.93 -2.50
CA ARG A 32 -16.66 11.02 -2.63
C ARG A 32 -15.55 10.89 -1.60
N ILE A 33 -14.43 11.53 -1.88
CA ILE A 33 -13.33 11.71 -0.93
C ILE A 33 -12.93 13.18 -0.86
N THR A 34 -12.31 13.57 0.24
CA THR A 34 -11.45 14.76 0.32
C THR A 34 -10.01 14.28 0.36
N ALA A 35 -9.10 15.03 -0.24
CA ALA A 35 -7.69 14.66 -0.29
C ALA A 35 -6.77 15.88 -0.23
N VAL A 36 -5.50 15.63 0.01
CA VAL A 36 -4.43 16.64 -0.08
C VAL A 36 -3.38 16.17 -1.08
N ASN A 37 -2.93 17.07 -1.96
CA ASN A 37 -1.85 16.76 -2.90
C ASN A 37 -0.46 16.96 -2.27
N SER A 38 0.61 16.66 -3.01
CA SER A 38 1.99 16.83 -2.54
C SER A 38 2.37 18.28 -2.21
N ALA A 39 1.68 19.27 -2.78
CA ALA A 39 1.86 20.69 -2.49
C ALA A 39 1.10 21.15 -1.22
N GLY A 40 0.41 20.25 -0.51
CA GLY A 40 -0.39 20.59 0.65
C GLY A 40 -1.73 21.26 0.32
N THR A 41 -2.14 21.28 -0.96
CA THR A 41 -3.43 21.83 -1.37
C THR A 41 -4.55 20.84 -1.11
N ASN A 42 -5.60 21.28 -0.43
CA ASN A 42 -6.81 20.50 -0.23
C ASN A 42 -7.62 20.42 -1.53
N ILE A 43 -8.09 19.23 -1.84
CA ILE A 43 -8.96 18.92 -2.97
C ILE A 43 -10.21 18.27 -2.39
N ASP A 44 -11.30 19.03 -2.38
CA ASP A 44 -12.52 18.60 -1.73
C ASP A 44 -13.47 17.90 -2.71
N SER A 45 -14.24 16.96 -2.18
CA SER A 45 -15.41 16.41 -2.86
C SER A 45 -15.11 15.73 -4.23
N ILE A 46 -14.02 14.99 -4.31
CA ILE A 46 -13.65 14.20 -5.50
C ILE A 46 -14.55 12.98 -5.58
N ASN A 47 -15.26 12.79 -6.70
CA ASN A 47 -16.03 11.56 -6.91
C ASN A 47 -15.10 10.35 -7.03
N ILE A 48 -15.43 9.24 -6.34
CA ILE A 48 -14.66 8.01 -6.32
C ILE A 48 -14.37 7.44 -7.72
N MET A 49 -15.20 7.75 -8.73
CA MET A 49 -15.00 7.36 -10.12
C MET A 49 -13.74 7.95 -10.77
N TYR A 50 -13.23 9.05 -10.20
CA TYR A 50 -11.99 9.72 -10.62
C TYR A 50 -10.77 9.27 -9.82
N VAL A 51 -10.96 8.37 -8.86
CA VAL A 51 -9.89 7.86 -8.01
C VAL A 51 -9.41 6.51 -8.52
N GLU A 52 -8.12 6.42 -8.80
CA GLU A 52 -7.48 5.23 -9.32
C GLU A 52 -6.53 4.62 -8.29
N PRO A 53 -6.56 3.28 -8.13
CA PRO A 53 -5.64 2.61 -7.25
C PRO A 53 -4.23 2.62 -7.87
N ILE A 54 -3.21 2.83 -7.05
CA ILE A 54 -1.81 2.79 -7.49
C ILE A 54 -1.32 1.35 -7.45
N PRO A 55 -0.87 0.74 -8.58
CA PRO A 55 -0.31 -0.59 -8.58
C PRO A 55 0.99 -0.68 -7.75
N ILE A 56 1.15 -1.77 -7.02
CA ILE A 56 2.39 -2.09 -6.31
C ILE A 56 3.39 -2.63 -7.34
N SER A 57 4.55 -1.98 -7.41
CA SER A 57 5.73 -2.46 -8.13
C SER A 57 6.90 -2.63 -7.17
N GLU A 58 7.91 -3.40 -7.58
CA GLU A 58 9.17 -3.50 -6.84
C GLU A 58 9.79 -2.12 -6.57
N GLU A 59 9.83 -1.27 -7.59
CA GLU A 59 10.36 0.10 -7.52
C GLU A 59 9.63 0.93 -6.46
N LEU A 60 8.29 0.85 -6.41
CA LEU A 60 7.50 1.56 -5.42
C LEU A 60 7.84 1.09 -4.00
N LEU A 61 7.95 -0.21 -3.79
CA LEU A 61 8.25 -0.77 -2.47
C LEU A 61 9.66 -0.35 -2.00
N ILE A 62 10.64 -0.35 -2.90
CA ILE A 62 12.00 0.15 -2.60
C ILE A 62 11.94 1.63 -2.22
N LYS A 63 11.24 2.47 -3.00
CA LYS A 63 11.08 3.91 -2.71
C LYS A 63 10.48 4.21 -1.34
N ILE A 64 9.54 3.38 -0.87
CA ILE A 64 8.90 3.55 0.43
C ILE A 64 9.66 2.88 1.59
N GLY A 65 10.90 2.46 1.36
CA GLY A 65 11.85 2.03 2.39
C GLY A 65 11.88 0.53 2.65
N PHE A 66 11.34 -0.30 1.75
CA PHE A 66 11.55 -1.73 1.85
C PHE A 66 12.91 -2.13 1.25
N SER A 67 13.59 -3.05 1.92
CA SER A 67 14.88 -3.57 1.47
C SER A 67 14.74 -5.01 1.00
N LYS A 68 15.35 -5.32 -0.17
CA LYS A 68 15.32 -6.66 -0.76
C LYS A 68 16.16 -7.61 0.09
N ILE A 69 15.56 -8.69 0.55
CA ILE A 69 16.25 -9.74 1.30
C ILE A 69 16.73 -10.82 0.31
N PRO A 70 18.02 -11.20 0.35
CA PRO A 70 18.54 -12.30 -0.46
C PRO A 70 17.77 -13.61 -0.24
N ARG A 71 17.54 -14.35 -1.33
CA ARG A 71 16.76 -15.59 -1.39
C ARG A 71 17.20 -16.64 -0.38
N GLU A 72 18.50 -16.67 -0.08
CA GLU A 72 19.16 -17.60 0.86
C GLU A 72 18.67 -17.47 2.31
N ARG A 73 17.96 -16.40 2.68
CA ARG A 73 17.37 -16.23 4.02
C ARG A 73 15.92 -16.69 4.13
N CYS A 74 15.26 -17.10 3.04
CA CYS A 74 13.85 -17.48 3.02
C CYS A 74 13.59 -18.99 3.17
N VAL A 75 14.63 -19.79 3.39
CA VAL A 75 14.61 -21.26 3.16
C VAL A 75 13.90 -22.07 4.26
N ALA A 76 13.42 -21.45 5.33
CA ALA A 76 12.88 -22.19 6.47
C ALA A 76 11.48 -22.81 6.24
N SER A 77 10.76 -22.44 5.17
CA SER A 77 9.35 -22.87 5.00
C SER A 77 9.04 -23.68 3.74
N GLY A 78 10.01 -23.95 2.86
CA GLY A 78 9.74 -24.65 1.58
C GLY A 78 8.97 -23.82 0.54
N TRP A 79 8.56 -22.60 0.90
CA TRP A 79 7.86 -21.62 0.08
C TRP A 79 8.84 -20.51 -0.29
N ILE A 80 9.34 -20.48 -1.53
CA ILE A 80 10.37 -19.51 -1.94
C ILE A 80 9.71 -18.35 -2.70
N PRO A 81 9.56 -17.16 -2.08
CA PRO A 81 9.08 -15.98 -2.79
C PRO A 81 10.10 -15.53 -3.84
N ALA A 82 9.67 -14.81 -4.89
CA ALA A 82 10.60 -14.24 -5.87
C ALA A 82 11.55 -13.22 -5.21
N TYR A 83 11.07 -12.51 -4.19
CA TYR A 83 11.85 -11.70 -3.26
C TYR A 83 11.01 -11.37 -2.02
N THR A 84 11.71 -11.12 -0.90
CA THR A 84 11.12 -10.60 0.34
C THR A 84 11.59 -9.18 0.53
N LEU A 85 10.66 -8.29 0.83
CA LEU A 85 10.93 -6.89 1.09
C LEU A 85 10.60 -6.60 2.55
N ARG A 86 11.55 -6.05 3.31
CA ARG A 86 11.41 -5.77 4.76
C ARG A 86 11.56 -4.29 5.08
N LYS A 87 10.74 -3.77 6.00
CA LYS A 87 10.82 -2.40 6.53
C LYS A 87 10.83 -2.40 8.07
N GLY A 88 11.96 -2.00 8.67
CA GLY A 88 12.14 -1.90 10.13
C GLY A 88 12.51 -3.24 10.82
N TYR A 89 12.53 -3.22 12.16
CA TYR A 89 12.77 -4.41 12.99
C TYR A 89 11.53 -5.30 13.15
N SER A 90 10.33 -4.77 12.86
CA SER A 90 9.06 -5.50 12.81
C SER A 90 8.88 -6.14 11.42
N TYR A 91 8.55 -7.43 11.39
CA TYR A 91 8.69 -8.37 10.27
C TYR A 91 7.65 -8.20 9.14
N ILE A 92 7.61 -7.03 8.50
CA ILE A 92 6.69 -6.82 7.37
C ILE A 92 7.36 -7.35 6.11
N ASP A 93 6.99 -8.57 5.72
CA ASP A 93 7.58 -9.30 4.61
C ASP A 93 6.61 -9.33 3.40
N VAL A 94 6.88 -8.51 2.39
CA VAL A 94 6.08 -8.57 1.15
C VAL A 94 6.63 -9.68 0.26
N HIS A 95 5.80 -10.68 -0.07
CA HIS A 95 6.17 -11.78 -0.95
C HIS A 95 5.52 -11.63 -2.32
N LEU A 96 6.34 -11.43 -3.34
CA LEU A 96 5.87 -11.32 -4.72
C LEU A 96 6.08 -12.68 -5.41
N TRP A 97 5.01 -13.23 -5.99
CA TRP A 97 5.01 -14.52 -6.70
C TRP A 97 4.64 -14.33 -8.16
N GLU A 98 5.10 -15.22 -9.05
CA GLU A 98 4.73 -15.21 -10.47
C GLU A 98 3.22 -15.39 -10.68
N SER A 99 2.55 -16.15 -9.80
CA SER A 99 1.10 -16.36 -9.82
C SER A 99 0.30 -15.20 -9.18
N GLY A 100 0.99 -14.23 -8.56
CA GLY A 100 0.41 -13.05 -7.93
C GLY A 100 1.15 -12.54 -6.69
N THR A 101 0.72 -11.39 -6.15
CA THR A 101 1.34 -10.79 -4.96
C THR A 101 0.70 -11.34 -3.68
N LEU A 102 1.49 -11.94 -2.78
CA LEU A 102 1.06 -12.30 -1.43
C LEU A 102 1.72 -11.34 -0.44
N ILE A 103 0.96 -10.41 0.12
CA ILE A 103 1.50 -9.56 1.18
C ILE A 103 1.31 -10.30 2.50
N ARG A 104 2.43 -10.65 3.16
CA ARG A 104 2.44 -11.26 4.48
C ARG A 104 3.02 -10.27 5.49
N ILE A 105 2.15 -9.58 6.20
CA ILE A 105 2.60 -8.63 7.21
C ILE A 105 2.63 -9.37 8.53
N GLU A 106 3.83 -9.57 9.08
CA GLU A 106 4.03 -10.20 10.37
C GLU A 106 4.59 -9.21 11.39
N ASP A 107 4.02 -9.24 12.58
CA ASP A 107 4.72 -8.86 13.79
C ASP A 107 4.75 -10.12 14.67
N SER A 108 5.59 -10.11 15.71
CA SER A 108 5.72 -11.12 16.76
C SER A 108 4.40 -11.70 17.29
N ILE A 109 3.26 -11.02 17.09
CA ILE A 109 1.94 -11.39 17.61
C ILE A 109 0.85 -11.47 16.52
N ARG A 110 1.05 -10.89 15.32
CA ARG A 110 -0.02 -10.70 14.34
C ARG A 110 0.42 -11.10 12.94
N GLN A 111 -0.43 -11.85 12.23
CA GLN A 111 -0.22 -12.23 10.85
C GLN A 111 -1.42 -11.82 10.01
N VAL A 112 -1.17 -11.05 8.94
CA VAL A 112 -2.18 -10.72 7.93
C VAL A 112 -1.66 -11.22 6.59
N SER A 113 -2.45 -12.08 5.95
CA SER A 113 -2.23 -12.54 4.58
C SER A 113 -3.29 -11.92 3.69
N LEU A 114 -2.87 -11.11 2.72
CA LEU A 114 -3.79 -10.56 1.74
C LEU A 114 -3.73 -11.41 0.47
N PRO A 115 -4.86 -12.01 0.05
CA PRO A 115 -4.91 -12.72 -1.22
C PRO A 115 -4.73 -11.71 -2.36
N LYS A 116 -3.67 -11.91 -3.15
CA LYS A 116 -3.46 -11.31 -4.48
C LYS A 116 -3.72 -9.80 -4.52
N THR A 117 -2.95 -9.00 -3.79
CA THR A 117 -3.13 -7.53 -3.76
C THR A 117 -2.23 -6.81 -4.74
N PRO A 118 -2.76 -6.17 -5.78
CA PRO A 118 -1.95 -5.42 -6.72
C PRO A 118 -1.83 -3.94 -6.35
N TYR A 119 -2.45 -3.41 -5.27
CA TYR A 119 -2.58 -1.96 -5.07
C TYR A 119 -2.08 -1.42 -3.70
N LEU A 120 -1.50 -0.21 -3.73
CA LEU A 120 -0.83 0.45 -2.60
C LEU A 120 -1.74 0.67 -1.38
N HIS A 121 -2.99 1.12 -1.58
CA HIS A 121 -3.92 1.37 -0.47
C HIS A 121 -4.19 0.11 0.37
N GLN A 122 -4.18 -1.07 -0.26
CA GLN A 122 -4.37 -2.35 0.44
C GLN A 122 -3.16 -2.68 1.31
N LEU A 123 -1.94 -2.44 0.80
CA LEU A 123 -0.72 -2.55 1.59
C LEU A 123 -0.73 -1.57 2.77
N GLN A 124 -1.14 -0.31 2.56
CA GLN A 124 -1.25 0.68 3.62
C GLN A 124 -2.26 0.25 4.70
N ASN A 125 -3.40 -0.29 4.30
CA ASN A 125 -4.43 -0.77 5.23
C ASN A 125 -3.93 -1.97 6.05
N ALA A 126 -3.29 -2.95 5.41
CA ALA A 126 -2.72 -4.09 6.12
C ALA A 126 -1.56 -3.67 7.03
N TYR A 127 -0.71 -2.73 6.60
CA TYR A 127 0.36 -2.19 7.42
C TYR A 127 -0.22 -1.53 8.68
N TYR A 128 -1.26 -0.71 8.53
CA TYR A 128 -1.95 -0.08 9.65
C TYR A 128 -2.55 -1.11 10.61
N MET A 129 -3.19 -2.18 10.11
CA MET A 129 -3.76 -3.24 10.96
C MET A 129 -2.71 -3.92 11.84
N VAL A 130 -1.51 -4.17 11.32
CA VAL A 130 -0.45 -4.84 12.07
C VAL A 130 0.32 -3.86 12.94
N ALA A 131 0.84 -2.78 12.36
CA ALA A 131 1.76 -1.86 13.01
C ALA A 131 1.06 -0.74 13.80
N ASN A 132 -0.27 -0.62 13.70
CA ASN A 132 -1.08 0.44 14.32
C ASN A 132 -0.57 1.86 14.03
N LYS A 133 0.04 2.05 12.86
CA LYS A 133 0.61 3.32 12.39
C LYS A 133 0.54 3.41 10.88
N GLU A 134 0.56 4.62 10.33
CA GLU A 134 0.57 4.83 8.89
C GLU A 134 1.86 4.32 8.26
N LEU A 135 1.77 3.75 7.05
CA LEU A 135 2.94 3.50 6.24
C LEU A 135 3.47 4.85 5.75
N GLU A 136 4.63 5.27 6.28
CA GLU A 136 5.33 6.45 5.79
C GLU A 136 5.78 6.24 4.34
N ILE A 137 5.35 7.13 3.48
CA ILE A 137 5.58 7.10 2.04
C ILE A 137 6.17 8.45 1.66
N ASN A 138 7.47 8.46 1.37
CA ASN A 138 8.16 9.61 0.81
C ASN A 138 8.03 9.49 -0.72
N LEU A 139 7.04 10.17 -1.31
CA LEU A 139 6.78 10.18 -2.75
C LEU A 139 6.88 11.59 -3.32
#